data_AF-A0A8J3KPV6-F1
#
_entry.id   AF-A0A8J3KPV6-F1
#
_cell.length_a   1.000
_cell.length_b   1.000
_cell.length_c   1.000
_cell.angle_alpha   90.00
_cell.angle_beta   90.00
_cell.angle_gamma   90.00
#
_symmetry.space_group_name_H-M   'P 1'
#
loop_
_entity.id
_entity.type
_entity.pdbx_description
1 polymer ?
#
loop_
_entity_poly.entity_id
_entity_poly.type
_entity_poly.pdbx_seq_one_letter_code
_entity_poly.pdbx_strand_id
1 'polypeptide(L)' 'MYVTADHALCLIDQAVATGGGTAHDAGSLRSAIREAFASNAPVEHIATRARTSIHDVLTVVNEMYAGRADH' A
#
# COMPACT_ATOMS: atom_id res chain seq x y z
N MET A 1 -4.43 -19.90 -5.34
CA MET A 1 -5.26 -19.01 -4.51
C MET A 1 -4.67 -17.61 -4.62
N TYR A 2 -5.14 -16.79 -5.57
CA TYR A 2 -4.67 -15.42 -5.87
C TYR A 2 -5.65 -14.34 -5.36
N VAL A 3 -6.70 -14.77 -4.66
CA VAL A 3 -7.85 -13.94 -4.26
C VAL A 3 -7.45 -12.85 -3.24
N THR A 4 -6.38 -13.07 -2.47
CA THR A 4 -5.91 -12.12 -1.45
C THR A 4 -5.23 -10.90 -2.05
N ALA A 5 -4.42 -11.07 -3.10
CA ALA A 5 -3.73 -9.96 -3.76
C ALA A 5 -4.68 -9.04 -4.53
N ASP A 6 -5.70 -9.61 -5.19
CA ASP A 6 -6.69 -8.83 -5.95
C ASP A 6 -7.52 -7.92 -5.03
N HIS A 7 -7.96 -8.45 -3.89
CA HIS A 7 -8.67 -7.67 -2.87
C HIS A 7 -7.80 -6.53 -2.31
N ALA A 8 -6.53 -6.79 -2.05
CA ALA A 8 -5.61 -5.76 -1.55
C ALA A 8 -5.33 -4.66 -2.59
N LEU A 9 -5.28 -4.99 -3.89
CA LEU A 9 -5.19 -4.00 -4.96
C LEU A 9 -6.48 -3.16 -5.07
N CYS A 10 -7.66 -3.75 -4.85
CA CYS A 10 -8.91 -2.98 -4.78
C CYS A 10 -8.93 -1.97 -3.63
N LEU A 11 -8.35 -2.30 -2.47
CA LEU A 11 -8.23 -1.35 -1.36
C LEU A 11 -7.35 -0.15 -1.73
N ILE A 12 -6.31 -0.36 -2.54
CA ILE A 12 -5.47 0.72 -3.06
C ILE A 12 -6.30 1.61 -3.99
N ASP A 13 -7.06 1.02 -4.92
CA ASP A 13 -7.91 1.81 -5.83
C ASP A 13 -8.94 2.65 -5.06
N GLN A 14 -9.54 2.09 -4.02
CA GLN A 14 -10.45 2.82 -3.14
C GLN A 14 -9.74 3.98 -2.44
N ALA A 15 -8.58 3.73 -1.83
CA ALA A 15 -7.80 4.77 -1.15
C ALA A 15 -7.34 5.89 -2.11
N VAL A 16 -6.98 5.54 -3.35
CA VAL A 16 -6.63 6.50 -4.40
C VAL A 16 -7.85 7.28 -4.87
N ALA A 17 -9.00 6.62 -5.04
CA ALA A 17 -10.25 7.26 -5.43
C ALA A 17 -10.78 8.22 -4.34
N THR A 18 -10.54 7.91 -3.07
CA THR A 18 -10.88 8.78 -1.94
C THR A 18 -9.81 9.84 -1.62
N GLY A 19 -8.59 9.69 -2.15
CA GLY A 19 -7.37 10.46 -1.82
C GLY A 19 -7.35 11.96 -2.12
N GLY A 20 -8.49 12.58 -2.39
CA GLY A 20 -8.62 14.01 -2.65
C GLY A 20 -8.71 14.86 -1.38
N GLY A 21 -7.66 14.93 -0.56
CA GLY A 21 -7.40 16.15 0.22
C GLY A 21 -7.17 16.09 1.73
N THR A 22 -7.12 14.92 2.39
CA THR A 22 -6.87 14.87 3.86
C THR A 22 -5.74 13.94 4.28
N ALA A 23 -5.11 14.23 5.43
CA ALA A 23 -4.08 13.38 6.04
C ALA A 23 -4.61 11.97 6.42
N HIS A 24 -5.93 11.84 6.62
CA HIS A 24 -6.59 10.55 6.86
C HIS A 24 -6.48 9.64 5.62
N ASP A 25 -6.60 10.23 4.42
CA ASP A 25 -6.53 9.49 3.16
C ASP A 25 -5.13 8.96 2.86
N ALA A 26 -4.09 9.72 3.26
CA ALA A 26 -2.71 9.27 3.17
C ALA A 26 -2.43 8.06 4.08
N GLY A 27 -3.08 8.00 5.25
CA GLY A 27 -3.01 6.84 6.16
C GLY A 27 -3.68 5.59 5.57
N SER A 28 -4.84 5.77 4.95
CA SER A 28 -5.57 4.69 4.27
C SER A 28 -4.78 4.10 3.10
N LEU A 29 -4.16 4.94 2.27
CA LEU A 29 -3.31 4.49 1.17
C LEU A 29 -2.09 3.70 1.67
N ARG A 30 -1.41 4.19 2.72
CA ARG A 30 -0.29 3.46 3.34
C ARG A 30 -0.73 2.09 3.83
N SER A 31 -1.87 1.99 4.53
CA SER A 31 -2.40 0.69 4.99
C SER A 31 -2.73 -0.26 3.84
N ALA A 32 -3.32 0.23 2.75
CA ALA A 32 -3.62 -0.59 1.58
C ALA A 32 -2.34 -1.11 0.87
N ILE A 33 -1.31 -0.27 0.75
CA ILE A 33 0.00 -0.67 0.21
C ILE A 33 0.63 -1.80 1.04
N ARG A 34 0.52 -1.71 2.38
CA ARG A 34 1.04 -2.72 3.30
C ARG A 34 0.34 -4.05 3.16
N GLU A 35 -0.99 -4.03 3.09
CA GLU A 35 -1.81 -5.24 2.90
C GLU A 35 -1.52 -5.92 1.55
N ALA A 36 -1.34 -5.13 0.49
CA ALA A 36 -1.01 -5.65 -0.83
C ALA A 36 0.38 -6.30 -0.85
N PHE A 37 1.37 -5.68 -0.20
CA PHE A 37 2.70 -6.28 -0.05
C PHE A 37 2.66 -7.57 0.77
N ALA A 38 1.92 -7.60 1.89
CA ALA A 38 1.74 -8.79 2.72
C ALA A 38 1.01 -9.94 1.98
N SER A 39 0.16 -9.59 1.02
CA SER A 39 -0.56 -10.54 0.15
C SER A 39 0.28 -11.05 -1.03
N ASN A 40 1.59 -10.78 -1.08
CA ASN A 40 2.50 -11.09 -2.18
C ASN A 40 2.08 -10.46 -3.54
N ALA A 41 1.43 -9.28 -3.52
CA ALA A 41 1.19 -8.54 -4.76
C ALA A 41 2.52 -7.98 -5.30
N PRO A 42 2.76 -8.02 -6.63
CA PRO A 42 3.96 -7.44 -7.22
C PRO A 42 4.04 -5.93 -6.92
N VAL A 43 5.21 -5.47 -6.47
CA VAL A 43 5.46 -4.05 -6.16
C VAL A 43 5.14 -3.12 -7.34
N GLU A 44 5.37 -3.56 -8.57
CA GLU A 44 5.04 -2.82 -9.79
C GLU A 44 3.53 -2.59 -9.95
N HIS A 45 2.72 -3.61 -9.61
CA HIS A 45 1.26 -3.51 -9.64
C HIS A 45 0.75 -2.60 -8.53
N ILE A 46 1.32 -2.71 -7.33
CA ILE A 46 1.02 -1.83 -6.19
C ILE A 46 1.30 -0.38 -6.56
N ALA A 47 2.50 -0.07 -7.07
CA ALA A 47 2.90 1.28 -7.45
C ALA A 47 1.99 1.87 -8.54
N THR A 48 1.67 1.06 -9.55
CA THR A 48 0.77 1.46 -10.64
C THR A 48 -0.62 1.82 -10.12
N ARG A 49 -1.21 0.96 -9.28
CA ARG A 49 -2.55 1.18 -8.71
C ARG A 49 -2.57 2.35 -7.73
N ALA A 50 -1.53 2.46 -6.90
CA ALA A 50 -1.37 3.53 -5.92
C ALA A 50 -1.00 4.89 -6.55
N ARG A 51 -0.75 4.94 -7.87
CA ARG A 51 -0.31 6.12 -8.62
C ARG A 51 0.92 6.78 -7.97
N THR A 52 1.85 5.96 -7.49
CA THR A 52 3.08 6.40 -6.81
C THR A 52 4.30 5.69 -7.36
N SER A 53 5.50 6.07 -6.91
CA SER A 53 6.73 5.43 -7.34
C SER A 53 6.96 4.11 -6.59
N ILE A 54 7.69 3.18 -7.23
CA ILE A 54 8.16 1.95 -6.56
C ILE A 54 8.98 2.30 -5.31
N HIS A 55 9.78 3.36 -5.37
CA HIS A 55 10.56 3.84 -4.24
C HIS A 55 9.67 4.23 -3.05
N ASP A 56 8.56 4.92 -3.29
CA ASP A 56 7.61 5.30 -2.23
C ASP A 56 6.91 4.08 -1.64
N VAL A 57 6.52 3.11 -2.48
CA VAL A 57 5.96 1.83 -2.01
C VAL A 57 6.95 1.13 -1.08
N LEU A 58 8.22 1.01 -1.48
CA LEU A 58 9.28 0.40 -0.68
C LEU A 58 9.55 1.19 0.60
N THR A 59 9.46 2.53 0.55
CA THR A 59 9.61 3.38 1.74
C THR A 59 8.51 3.09 2.76
N VAL A 60 7.24 3.05 2.33
CA VAL A 60 6.09 2.71 3.19
C VAL A 60 6.23 1.34 3.84
N VAL A 61 6.69 0.35 3.05
CA VAL A 61 6.93 -1.01 3.54
C VAL A 61 8.12 -1.02 4.52
N ASN A 62 9.22 -0.35 4.21
CA ASN A 62 10.42 -0.30 5.04
C ASN A 62 10.17 0.36 6.39
N GLU A 63 9.38 1.43 6.44
CA GLU A 63 8.95 2.06 7.69
C GLU A 63 8.20 1.09 8.62
N MET A 64 7.45 0.12 8.09
CA MET A 64 6.83 -0.92 8.95
C MET A 64 7.86 -1.80 9.63
N TYR A 65 8.88 -2.22 8.89
CA TYR A 65 9.88 -3.15 9.37
C TYR A 65 10.85 -2.45 10.33
N ALA A 66 11.18 -1.18 10.07
CA ALA A 66 11.98 -0.36 10.97
C ALA A 66 11.24 -0.07 12.30
N GLY A 67 9.93 0.14 12.27
CA GLY A 67 9.12 0.34 13.48
C GLY A 67 8.94 -0.88 14.38
N ARG A 68 9.42 -2.07 13.97
CA ARG A 68 9.39 -3.32 14.77
C ARG A 68 10.71 -3.64 15.47
N ALA A 69 11.80 -2.91 15.20
CA ALA A 69 13.12 -3.22 15.74
C ALA A 69 13.37 -2.68 17.17
N ASP A 70 12.40 -2.01 17.78
CA ASP A 70 12.53 -1.33 19.09
C ASP A 70 11.58 -1.88 20.18
N HIS A 71 11.13 -3.15 20.08
CA HIS A 71 10.30 -3.79 21.12
C HIS A 71 10.87 -5.14 21.57
#